data_AF-A0A438M5J0-F1
#
_entry.id   AF-A0A438M5J0-F1
#
_cell.length_a   1.000
_cell.length_b   1.000
_cell.length_c   1.000
_cell.angle_alpha   90.00
_cell.angle_beta   90.00
_cell.angle_gamma   90.00
#
_symmetry.space_group_name_H-M   'P 1'
#
loop_
_entity.id
_entity.type
_entity.pdbx_description
1 polymer ?
#
loop_
_entity_poly.entity_id
_entity_poly.type
_entity_poly.pdbx_seq_one_letter_code
_entity_poly.pdbx_strand_id
1 'polypeptide(L)'
;MTTLERTLAKALTEIVIRLDLGEDDALAEVSMQLLEPVIALLQSLSEQDRRALAELINQCAQEETDPERHLTAWETPETLGLLV
;
A
#
# COMPACT_ATOMS: atom_id res chain seq x y z
N MET A 1 8.78 -14.67 -5.13
CA MET A 1 7.58 -14.57 -4.28
C MET A 1 6.55 -15.63 -4.62
N THR A 2 5.71 -15.94 -3.63
CA THR A 2 4.58 -16.88 -3.68
C THR A 2 3.28 -16.18 -4.09
N THR A 3 2.27 -16.97 -4.48
CA THR A 3 0.91 -16.47 -4.77
C THR A 3 0.29 -15.77 -3.55
N LEU A 4 0.61 -16.23 -2.34
CA LEU A 4 0.10 -15.65 -1.09
C LEU A 4 0.64 -14.23 -0.90
N GLU A 5 1.94 -14.05 -1.01
CA GLU A 5 2.59 -12.74 -0.85
C GLU A 5 2.04 -11.71 -1.85
N ARG A 6 1.87 -12.12 -3.12
CA ARG A 6 1.27 -11.26 -4.15
C ARG A 6 -0.18 -10.89 -3.83
N THR A 7 -0.96 -11.86 -3.33
CA THR A 7 -2.36 -11.62 -2.95
C THR A 7 -2.46 -10.64 -1.78
N LEU A 8 -1.60 -10.80 -0.76
CA LEU A 8 -1.57 -9.91 0.39
C LEU A 8 -1.12 -8.50 0.02
N ALA A 9 -0.10 -8.38 -0.84
CA ALA A 9 0.33 -7.07 -1.36
C ALA A 9 -0.82 -6.38 -2.10
N LYS A 10 -1.50 -7.08 -3.00
CA LYS A 10 -2.65 -6.54 -3.74
C LYS A 10 -3.81 -6.14 -2.82
N ALA A 11 -4.10 -6.94 -1.79
CA ALA A 11 -5.14 -6.61 -0.82
C ALA A 11 -4.79 -5.36 -0.02
N LEU A 12 -3.53 -5.22 0.41
CA LEU A 12 -3.05 -4.03 1.10
C LEU A 12 -3.12 -2.79 0.20
N THR A 13 -2.69 -2.90 -1.06
CA THR A 13 -2.80 -1.82 -2.05
C THR A 13 -4.24 -1.38 -2.26
N GLU A 14 -5.19 -2.33 -2.41
CA GLU A 14 -6.61 -1.98 -2.56
C GLU A 14 -7.17 -1.23 -1.34
N ILE A 15 -6.78 -1.65 -0.14
CA ILE A 15 -7.16 -0.96 1.10
C ILE A 15 -6.65 0.48 1.06
N VAL A 16 -5.37 0.69 0.77
CA VAL A 16 -4.79 2.05 0.73
C VAL A 16 -5.48 2.91 -0.32
N ILE A 17 -5.70 2.39 -1.53
CA ILE A 17 -6.43 3.12 -2.59
C ILE A 17 -7.82 3.55 -2.12
N ARG A 18 -8.56 2.66 -1.45
CA ARG A 18 -9.92 2.95 -0.99
C ARG A 18 -9.97 3.98 0.12
N LEU A 19 -8.96 4.01 0.99
CA LEU A 19 -8.87 4.98 2.06
C LEU A 19 -8.50 6.37 1.52
N ASP A 20 -7.59 6.42 0.54
CA ASP A 20 -7.08 7.67 -0.04
C ASP A 20 -8.07 8.33 -1.01
N LEU A 21 -8.75 7.53 -1.85
CA LEU A 21 -9.79 8.03 -2.77
C LEU A 21 -11.18 8.14 -2.12
N GLY A 22 -11.29 7.91 -0.81
CA GLY A 22 -12.55 8.04 -0.09
C GLY A 22 -12.96 9.50 0.03
N GLU A 23 -14.18 9.86 -0.39
CA GLU A 23 -14.70 11.24 -0.38
C GLU A 23 -15.01 11.80 1.02
N ASP A 24 -14.93 10.98 2.07
CA ASP A 24 -15.26 11.38 3.44
C ASP A 24 -13.99 11.74 4.24
N ASP A 25 -13.70 13.03 4.33
CA ASP A 25 -12.57 13.57 5.10
C ASP A 25 -12.57 13.11 6.58
N ALA A 26 -13.74 12.83 7.17
CA ALA A 26 -13.80 12.30 8.53
C ALA A 26 -13.34 10.82 8.59
N LEU A 27 -13.46 10.08 7.49
CA LEU A 27 -12.88 8.76 7.36
C LEU A 27 -11.37 8.83 7.10
N ALA A 28 -10.84 9.87 6.46
CA ALA A 28 -9.40 9.97 6.18
C ALA A 28 -8.53 9.96 7.45
N GLU A 29 -8.91 10.71 8.49
CA GLU A 29 -8.18 10.75 9.76
C GLU A 29 -8.25 9.40 10.51
N VAL A 30 -9.41 8.75 10.49
CA VAL A 30 -9.61 7.39 11.04
C VAL A 30 -8.83 6.35 10.24
N SER A 31 -8.71 6.55 8.93
CA SER A 31 -7.99 5.66 8.01
C SER A 31 -6.50 5.64 8.29
N MET A 32 -5.91 6.79 8.63
CA MET A 32 -4.51 6.88 9.03
C MET A 32 -4.25 6.09 10.32
N GLN A 33 -5.14 6.20 11.31
CA GLN A 33 -5.05 5.42 12.57
C GLN A 33 -5.14 3.90 12.33
N LEU A 34 -5.85 3.47 11.28
CA LEU A 34 -5.90 2.06 10.89
C LEU A 34 -4.58 1.60 10.23
N LEU A 35 -3.91 2.48 9.48
CA LEU A 35 -2.65 2.16 8.79
C LEU A 35 -1.42 2.23 9.71
N GLU A 36 -1.42 3.07 10.75
CA GLU A 36 -0.31 3.16 11.72
C GLU A 36 0.21 1.81 12.25
N PRO A 37 -0.62 0.89 12.78
CA PRO A 37 -0.14 -0.40 13.25
C PRO A 37 0.39 -1.28 12.11
N VAL A 38 -0.15 -1.15 10.90
CA VAL A 38 0.35 -1.86 9.71
C VAL A 38 1.72 -1.34 9.33
N ILE A 39 1.90 -0.02 9.27
CA ILE A 39 3.18 0.64 8.98
C ILE A 39 4.23 0.20 10.00
N ALA A 40 3.90 0.16 11.30
CA ALA A 40 4.81 -0.31 12.34
C ALA A 40 5.26 -1.77 12.12
N LEU A 41 4.35 -2.66 11.70
CA LEU A 41 4.70 -4.04 11.34
C LEU A 41 5.62 -4.09 10.12
N LEU A 42 5.31 -3.31 9.08
CA LEU A 42 6.11 -3.25 7.86
C LEU A 42 7.51 -2.69 8.09
N GLN A 43 7.67 -1.74 9.00
CA GLN A 43 8.97 -1.20 9.39
C GLN A 43 9.85 -2.19 10.16
N SER A 44 9.27 -3.25 10.74
CA SER A 44 10.03 -4.33 11.40
C SER A 44 10.66 -5.32 10.42
N LEU A 45 10.26 -5.28 9.15
CA LEU A 45 10.83 -6.11 8.09
C LEU A 45 12.27 -5.70 7.76
N SER A 46 13.04 -6.66 7.24
CA SER A 46 14.36 -6.35 6.70
C SER A 46 14.25 -5.36 5.53
N GLU A 47 15.30 -4.59 5.24
CA GLU A 47 15.32 -3.70 4.08
C GLU A 47 15.05 -4.45 2.77
N GLN A 48 15.59 -5.66 2.65
CA GLN A 48 15.35 -6.52 1.48
C GLN A 48 13.86 -6.87 1.34
N ASP A 49 13.20 -7.26 2.42
CA ASP A 49 11.79 -7.63 2.40
C ASP A 49 10.87 -6.43 2.15
N ARG A 50 11.22 -5.25 2.70
CA ARG A 50 10.51 -4.00 2.40
C ARG A 50 10.58 -3.64 0.92
N ARG A 51 11.77 -3.75 0.31
CA ARG A 51 11.96 -3.52 -1.13
C ARG A 51 11.17 -4.54 -1.96
N ALA A 52 11.20 -5.82 -1.59
CA ALA A 52 10.44 -6.85 -2.29
C ALA A 52 8.92 -6.61 -2.23
N LEU A 53 8.41 -6.15 -1.08
CA LEU A 53 7.01 -5.76 -0.94
C LEU A 53 6.67 -4.51 -1.77
N ALA A 54 7.53 -3.49 -1.76
CA ALA A 54 7.36 -2.30 -2.59
C ALA A 54 7.31 -2.65 -4.08
N GLU A 55 8.15 -3.57 -4.54
CA GLU A 55 8.11 -4.08 -5.92
C GLU A 55 6.78 -4.79 -6.27
N LEU A 56 6.20 -5.55 -5.33
CA LEU A 56 4.87 -6.16 -5.54
C LEU A 56 3.78 -5.10 -5.67
N ILE A 57 3.80 -4.10 -4.80
CA ILE A 57 2.82 -3.01 -4.82
C ILE A 57 2.95 -2.23 -6.13
N ASN A 58 4.17 -1.94 -6.57
CA ASN A 58 4.41 -1.29 -7.87
C ASN A 58 3.93 -2.13 -9.05
N GLN A 59 4.05 -3.46 -8.99
CA GLN A 59 3.45 -4.34 -10.00
C GLN A 59 1.92 -4.24 -9.99
N CYS A 60 1.29 -4.15 -8.80
CA CYS A 60 -0.15 -3.91 -8.71
C CYS A 60 -0.55 -2.57 -9.32
N ALA A 61 0.22 -1.50 -9.09
CA ALA A 61 -0.02 -0.21 -9.73
C ALA A 61 0.01 -0.30 -11.26
N GLN A 62 0.95 -1.06 -11.83
CA GLN A 62 1.05 -1.26 -13.28
C GLN A 62 -0.14 -2.04 -13.89
N GLU A 63 -0.86 -2.82 -13.08
CA GLU A 63 -2.07 -3.54 -13.51
C GLU A 63 -3.33 -2.64 -13.50
N GLU A 64 -3.28 -1.47 -12.85
CA GLU A 64 -4.41 -0.54 -12.77
C GLU A 64 -4.68 0.12 -14.12
N THR A 65 -5.95 0.15 -14.51
CA THR A 65 -6.42 0.84 -15.72
C THR A 65 -6.95 2.25 -15.42
N ASP A 66 -7.31 2.51 -14.17
CA ASP A 66 -7.78 3.80 -13.72
C ASP A 66 -6.59 4.68 -13.32
N PRO A 67 -6.46 5.91 -13.87
CA PRO A 67 -5.31 6.76 -13.62
C PRO A 67 -5.15 7.23 -12.17
N GLU A 68 -6.24 7.50 -11.45
CA GLU A 68 -6.19 7.95 -10.06
C GLU A 68 -5.78 6.80 -9.16
N ARG A 69 -6.40 5.62 -9.35
CA ARG A 69 -6.00 4.40 -8.64
C ARG A 69 -4.56 4.02 -8.93
N HIS A 70 -4.10 4.16 -10.17
CA HIS A 70 -2.71 3.91 -10.54
C HIS A 70 -1.76 4.82 -9.75
N LEU A 71 -2.05 6.11 -9.68
CA LEU A 71 -1.22 7.07 -8.96
C LEU A 71 -1.17 6.74 -7.46
N THR A 72 -2.33 6.53 -6.82
CA THR A 72 -2.39 6.16 -5.41
C THR A 72 -1.66 4.84 -5.13
N ALA A 73 -1.82 3.83 -5.99
CA ALA A 73 -1.11 2.56 -5.88
C ALA A 73 0.41 2.73 -6.01
N TRP A 74 0.86 3.64 -6.87
CA TRP A 74 2.27 3.95 -7.09
C TRP A 74 2.90 4.68 -5.89
N GLU A 75 2.15 5.54 -5.21
CA GLU A 75 2.60 6.28 -4.01
C GLU A 75 2.53 5.42 -2.74
N THR A 76 1.70 4.37 -2.74
CA THR A 76 1.49 3.47 -1.59
C THR A 76 2.78 2.97 -0.92
N PRO A 77 3.85 2.54 -1.61
CA PRO A 77 5.07 2.09 -0.94
C PRO A 77 5.73 3.16 -0.06
N GLU A 78 5.67 4.43 -0.47
CA GLU A 78 6.20 5.56 0.30
C GLU A 78 5.27 5.87 1.48
N THR A 79 3.96 5.92 1.26
CA THR A 79 2.94 6.08 2.32
C THR A 79 3.08 5.03 3.42
N LEU A 80 3.44 3.80 3.04
CA LEU A 80 3.66 2.69 3.98
C LEU A 80 5.07 2.66 4.61
N GLY A 81 5.96 3.58 4.23
CA GLY A 81 7.35 3.63 4.73
C GLY A 81 8.22 2.45 4.29
N LEU A 82 7.90 1.84 3.15
CA LEU A 82 8.67 0.71 2.59
C LEU A 82 9.93 1.18 1.86
N LEU A 83 9.87 2.38 1.28
CA LEU A 83 10.96 3.05 0.60
C LEU A 83 11.35 4.27 1.44
N VAL A 84 12.62 4.36 1.84
CA VAL A 84 13.21 5.44 2.64
C VAL A 84 14.50 5.90 1.98
#